data_AF-A0A4S2KMH5-F1
#
_entry.id   AF-A0A4S2KMH5-F1
#
_cell.length_a   1.000
_cell.length_b   1.000
_cell.length_c   1.000
_cell.angle_alpha   90.00
_cell.angle_beta   90.00
_cell.angle_gamma   90.00
#
_symmetry.space_group_name_H-M   'P 1'
#
loop_
_entity.id
_entity.type
_entity.pdbx_description
1 polymer ?
#
loop_
_entity_poly.entity_id
_entity_poly.type
_entity_poly.pdbx_seq_one_letter_code
_entity_poly.pdbx_strand_id
1 'polypeptide(L)'
;MAASLLAAMDRTVAPCVDFFQYACGTWNRLHVIPEDRSAISTFEILADQLQVILKRVLEEPPNANDNNATLKAKMFYRSCMDIPRIREIGDAPLKKILERLGGWPAVVGTSWRPPPYPLEVLLGRLRGEYNVGVLMEQWVGPDDKNSSVNILQ
;
A
#
# COMPACT_ATOMS: atom_id res chain seq x y z
N MET A 1 -18.55 6.04 24.72
CA MET A 1 -18.52 7.32 23.98
C MET A 1 -18.16 8.50 24.88
N ALA A 2 -18.88 8.78 25.97
CA ALA A 2 -18.54 9.90 26.85
C ALA A 2 -17.17 9.75 27.53
N ALA A 3 -16.84 8.56 28.06
CA ALA A 3 -15.58 8.31 28.75
C ALA A 3 -14.34 8.51 27.86
N SER A 4 -14.39 8.07 26.59
CA SER A 4 -13.28 8.22 25.64
C SER A 4 -13.04 9.67 25.24
N LEU A 5 -14.11 10.46 25.11
CA LEU A 5 -13.99 11.89 24.84
C LEU A 5 -13.34 12.60 26.04
N LEU A 6 -13.82 12.33 27.25
CA LEU A 6 -13.28 12.94 28.46
C LEU A 6 -11.82 12.57 28.73
N ALA A 7 -11.40 11.36 28.36
CA ALA A 7 -10.02 10.90 28.50
C ALA A 7 -9.05 11.56 27.52
N ALA A 8 -9.52 12.04 26.36
CA ALA A 8 -8.69 12.67 25.34
C ALA A 8 -8.43 14.16 25.63
N MET A 9 -9.36 14.82 26.32
CA MET A 9 -9.35 16.26 26.55
C MET A 9 -8.28 16.72 27.54
N ASP A 10 -7.69 17.88 27.28
CA ASP A 10 -6.88 18.65 28.23
C ASP A 10 -7.68 19.85 28.73
N ARG A 11 -8.33 19.69 29.88
CA ARG A 11 -9.18 20.74 30.47
C ARG A 11 -8.41 21.90 31.09
N THR A 12 -7.08 21.86 31.07
CA THR A 12 -6.25 22.98 31.56
C THR A 12 -6.16 24.12 30.54
N VAL A 13 -6.48 23.84 29.27
CA VAL A 13 -6.46 24.82 28.18
C VAL A 13 -7.87 25.32 27.88
N ALA A 14 -8.01 26.63 27.65
CA ALA A 14 -9.29 27.20 27.28
C ALA A 14 -9.65 26.83 25.82
N PRO A 15 -10.87 26.31 25.55
CA PRO A 15 -11.25 25.87 24.20
C PRO A 15 -11.26 27.00 23.16
N CYS A 16 -11.48 28.25 23.60
CA CYS A 16 -11.47 29.42 22.72
C CYS A 16 -10.06 29.92 22.35
N VAL A 17 -9.02 29.40 23.02
CA VAL A 17 -7.61 29.76 22.76
C VAL A 17 -6.98 28.73 21.84
N ASP A 18 -7.09 27.45 22.20
CA ASP A 18 -6.62 26.33 21.37
C ASP A 18 -7.56 25.14 21.56
N PHE A 19 -8.50 25.00 20.63
CA PHE A 19 -9.48 23.92 20.67
C PHE A 19 -8.85 22.54 20.42
N PHE A 20 -7.76 22.47 19.65
CA PHE A 20 -7.08 21.21 19.37
C PHE A 20 -6.41 20.68 20.63
N GLN A 21 -5.64 21.52 21.33
CA GLN A 21 -5.03 21.14 22.60
C GLN A 21 -6.09 20.81 23.65
N TYR A 22 -7.16 21.60 23.74
CA TYR A 22 -8.27 21.29 24.66
C TYR A 22 -8.93 19.93 24.38
N ALA A 23 -9.17 19.59 23.12
CA ALA A 23 -9.87 18.36 22.74
C ALA A 23 -8.97 17.12 22.72
N CYS A 24 -7.68 17.27 22.37
CA CYS A 24 -6.78 16.15 22.05
C CYS A 24 -5.49 16.13 22.89
N GLY A 25 -5.22 17.15 23.70
CA GLY A 25 -3.94 17.33 24.38
C GLY A 25 -3.53 16.16 25.27
N THR A 26 -4.48 15.56 26.00
CA THR A 26 -4.21 14.36 26.81
C THR A 26 -3.98 13.14 25.92
N TRP A 27 -4.74 13.00 24.83
CA TRP A 27 -4.56 11.90 23.88
C TRP A 27 -3.17 11.92 23.24
N ASN A 28 -2.71 13.08 22.76
CA ASN A 28 -1.39 13.27 22.15
C ASN A 28 -0.25 12.90 23.12
N ARG A 29 -0.40 13.21 24.41
CA ARG A 29 0.58 12.86 25.44
C ARG A 29 0.65 11.37 25.72
N LEU A 30 -0.48 10.66 25.62
CA LEU A 30 -0.58 9.23 25.89
C LEU A 30 -0.22 8.36 24.66
N HIS A 31 -0.38 8.89 23.45
CA HIS A 31 -0.17 8.18 22.20
C HIS A 31 1.07 8.73 21.50
N VAL A 32 2.24 8.28 21.97
CA VAL A 32 3.53 8.57 21.32
C VAL A 32 3.61 7.78 20.02
N ILE A 33 4.16 8.41 18.98
CA ILE A 33 4.36 7.78 17.66
C ILE A 33 5.29 6.56 17.83
N PRO A 34 4.83 5.35 17.49
CA PRO A 34 5.64 4.14 17.51
C PRO A 34 6.83 4.20 16.52
N GLU A 35 7.89 3.43 16.77
CA GLU A 35 9.11 3.44 15.92
C GLU A 35 8.87 3.00 14.47
N ASP A 36 7.82 2.21 14.22
CA ASP A 36 7.42 1.74 12.89
C ASP A 36 6.56 2.76 12.12
N ARG A 37 6.32 3.96 12.68
CA ARG A 37 5.38 4.94 12.11
C ARG A 37 5.96 6.35 12.05
N SER A 38 5.47 7.10 11.06
CA SER A 38 5.75 8.53 10.92
C SER A 38 4.71 9.42 11.62
N ALA A 39 3.52 8.90 11.91
CA ALA A 39 2.43 9.61 12.57
C ALA A 39 1.49 8.64 13.31
N ILE A 40 0.71 9.16 14.25
CA ILE A 40 -0.37 8.44 14.93
C ILE A 40 -1.57 9.37 15.15
N SER A 41 -2.75 8.89 14.78
CA SER A 41 -4.04 9.50 15.08
C SER A 41 -5.06 8.40 15.42
N THR A 42 -6.30 8.79 15.67
CA THR A 42 -7.40 7.83 15.86
C THR A 42 -7.66 6.99 14.61
N PHE A 43 -7.35 7.47 13.40
CA PHE A 43 -7.51 6.71 12.17
C PHE A 43 -6.53 5.54 12.09
N GLU A 44 -5.27 5.73 12.48
CA GLU A 44 -4.27 4.66 12.52
C GLU A 44 -4.63 3.60 13.56
N ILE A 45 -5.14 3.99 14.73
CA ILE A 45 -5.63 3.03 15.74
C ILE A 45 -6.76 2.17 15.17
N LEU A 46 -7.71 2.78 14.46
CA LEU A 46 -8.80 2.06 13.82
C LEU A 46 -8.30 1.15 12.68
N ALA A 47 -7.35 1.62 11.89
CA ALA A 47 -6.73 0.83 10.84
C ALA A 47 -6.03 -0.41 11.41
N ASP A 48 -5.33 -0.30 12.54
CA ASP A 48 -4.67 -1.43 13.21
C ASP A 48 -5.68 -2.46 13.70
N GLN A 49 -6.76 -2.01 14.33
CA GLN A 49 -7.84 -2.88 14.77
C GLN A 49 -8.47 -3.62 13.59
N LEU A 50 -8.69 -2.92 12.48
CA LEU A 50 -9.18 -3.51 11.24
C LEU A 50 -8.18 -4.54 10.69
N GLN A 51 -6.88 -4.24 10.67
CA GLN A 51 -5.85 -5.16 10.22
C GLN A 51 -5.80 -6.44 11.05
N VAL A 52 -5.98 -6.36 12.38
CA VAL A 52 -6.07 -7.55 13.24
C VAL A 52 -7.26 -8.43 12.86
N ILE A 53 -8.42 -7.82 12.56
CA ILE A 53 -9.60 -8.55 12.11
C ILE A 53 -9.36 -9.19 10.74
N LEU A 54 -8.82 -8.43 9.78
CA LEU A 54 -8.50 -8.93 8.44
C LEU A 54 -7.51 -10.09 8.49
N LYS A 55 -6.45 -9.97 9.29
CA LYS A 55 -5.48 -11.04 9.56
C LYS A 55 -6.16 -12.31 10.01
N ARG A 56 -7.05 -12.22 11.01
CA ARG A 56 -7.79 -13.37 11.53
C ARG A 56 -8.59 -14.07 10.43
N VAL A 57 -9.37 -13.32 9.64
CA VAL A 57 -10.21 -13.88 8.57
C VAL A 57 -9.38 -14.49 7.44
N LEU A 58 -8.22 -13.91 7.11
CA LEU A 58 -7.33 -14.43 6.07
C LEU A 58 -6.50 -15.65 6.51
N GLU A 59 -6.24 -15.79 7.81
CA GLU A 59 -5.51 -16.94 8.39
C GLU A 59 -6.41 -18.18 8.59
N GLU A 60 -7.72 -17.99 8.70
CA GLU A 60 -8.67 -19.11 8.81
C GLU A 60 -8.51 -20.12 7.67
N PRO A 61 -8.61 -21.43 7.96
CA PRO A 61 -8.57 -22.45 6.92
C PRO A 61 -9.69 -22.22 5.88
N PRO A 62 -9.46 -22.58 4.61
CA PRO A 62 -10.52 -22.63 3.62
C PRO A 62 -11.67 -23.49 4.12
N ASN A 63 -12.90 -23.00 3.97
CA ASN A 63 -14.10 -23.73 4.35
C ASN A 63 -15.11 -23.78 3.20
N ALA A 64 -16.17 -24.57 3.36
CA ALA A 64 -17.16 -24.80 2.32
C ALA A 64 -17.94 -23.54 1.87
N ASN A 65 -17.93 -22.48 2.67
CA ASN A 65 -18.58 -21.20 2.35
C ASN A 65 -17.65 -20.23 1.60
N ASP A 66 -16.37 -20.55 1.45
CA ASP A 66 -15.44 -19.70 0.72
C ASP A 66 -15.67 -19.81 -0.79
N ASN A 67 -16.06 -18.69 -1.40
CA ASN A 67 -16.10 -18.59 -2.85
C ASN A 67 -14.68 -18.46 -3.44
N ASN A 68 -14.57 -18.52 -4.78
CA ASN A 68 -13.28 -18.44 -5.46
C ASN A 68 -12.48 -17.15 -5.16
N ALA A 69 -13.16 -16.01 -4.96
CA ALA A 69 -12.47 -14.76 -4.61
C ALA A 69 -11.87 -14.82 -3.20
N THR A 70 -12.63 -15.34 -2.23
CA THR A 70 -12.14 -15.53 -0.85
C THR A 70 -10.98 -16.51 -0.80
N LEU A 71 -11.06 -17.61 -1.55
CA LEU A 71 -9.97 -18.59 -1.65
C LEU A 71 -8.69 -17.96 -2.19
N LYS A 72 -8.78 -17.18 -3.27
CA LYS A 72 -7.62 -16.45 -3.84
C LYS A 72 -7.04 -15.45 -2.85
N ALA A 73 -7.87 -14.71 -2.11
CA ALA A 73 -7.39 -13.76 -1.11
C ALA A 73 -6.64 -14.46 0.03
N LYS A 74 -7.18 -15.56 0.58
CA LYS A 74 -6.52 -16.38 1.61
C LYS A 74 -5.21 -16.98 1.11
N MET A 75 -5.18 -17.52 -0.12
CA MET A 75 -3.96 -18.06 -0.74
C MET A 75 -2.90 -16.99 -0.97
N PHE A 76 -3.31 -15.83 -1.47
CA PHE A 76 -2.40 -14.69 -1.69
C PHE A 76 -1.79 -14.23 -0.37
N TYR A 77 -2.60 -14.05 0.67
CA TYR A 77 -2.11 -13.73 2.02
C TYR A 77 -1.08 -14.75 2.51
N ARG A 78 -1.36 -16.05 2.40
CA ARG A 78 -0.42 -17.11 2.79
C ARG A 78 0.91 -17.03 2.03
N SER A 79 0.87 -16.78 0.72
CA SER A 79 2.10 -16.61 -0.06
C SER A 79 2.91 -15.39 0.36
N CYS A 80 2.26 -14.31 0.82
CA CYS A 80 2.92 -13.11 1.32
C CYS A 80 3.59 -13.36 2.69
N MET A 81 2.95 -14.17 3.54
CA MET A 81 3.43 -14.44 4.90
C MET A 81 4.53 -15.53 4.97
N ASP A 82 4.76 -16.28 3.89
CA ASP A 82 5.83 -17.30 3.82
C ASP A 82 7.21 -16.67 3.59
N ILE A 83 7.70 -15.96 4.60
CA ILE A 83 9.02 -15.29 4.59
C ILE A 83 10.17 -16.27 4.33
N PRO A 84 10.23 -17.49 4.91
CA PRO A 84 11.28 -18.45 4.58
C PRO A 84 11.34 -18.75 3.07
N ARG A 85 10.19 -19.01 2.43
CA ARG A 85 10.14 -19.27 1.00
C ARG A 85 10.54 -18.06 0.16
N ILE A 86 10.10 -16.86 0.54
CA ILE A 86 10.49 -15.61 -0.12
C ILE A 86 12.02 -15.42 -0.07
N ARG A 87 12.63 -15.68 1.09
CA ARG A 87 14.09 -15.60 1.26
C ARG A 87 14.85 -16.65 0.46
N GLU A 88 14.32 -17.87 0.37
CA GLU A 88 14.89 -18.95 -0.44
C GLU A 88 14.89 -18.58 -1.94
N ILE A 89 13.81 -17.97 -2.43
CA ILE A 89 13.69 -17.53 -3.83
C ILE A 89 14.63 -16.35 -4.15
N GLY A 90 14.80 -15.43 -3.19
CA GLY A 90 15.67 -14.27 -3.34
C GLY A 90 15.22 -13.31 -4.46
N ASP A 91 16.18 -12.72 -5.17
CA ASP A 91 15.95 -11.69 -6.18
C ASP A 91 15.73 -12.23 -7.61
N ALA A 92 15.72 -13.57 -7.77
CA ALA A 92 15.59 -14.21 -9.07
C ALA A 92 14.34 -13.79 -9.87
N PRO A 93 13.13 -13.63 -9.27
CA PRO A 93 11.95 -13.17 -10.01
C PRO A 93 12.14 -11.76 -10.59
N LEU A 94 12.75 -10.86 -9.82
CA LEU A 94 13.00 -9.49 -10.25
C LEU A 94 14.03 -9.45 -11.37
N LYS A 95 15.15 -10.18 -11.25
CA LYS A 95 16.17 -10.28 -12.30
C LYS A 95 15.58 -10.76 -13.62
N LYS A 96 14.73 -11.78 -13.58
CA LYS A 96 14.04 -12.31 -14.78
C LYS A 96 13.14 -11.27 -15.45
N ILE A 97 12.45 -10.43 -14.67
CA ILE A 97 11.64 -9.32 -15.21
C ILE A 97 12.55 -8.28 -15.85
N LEU A 98 13.62 -7.87 -15.17
CA LEU A 98 14.57 -6.89 -15.68
C LEU A 98 15.21 -7.36 -16.99
N GLU A 99 15.63 -8.62 -17.10
CA GLU A 99 16.18 -9.21 -18.33
C GLU A 99 15.18 -9.14 -19.49
N ARG A 100 13.90 -9.45 -19.25
CA ARG A 100 12.84 -9.34 -20.26
C ARG A 100 12.60 -7.90 -20.73
N LEU A 101 12.87 -6.92 -19.87
CA LEU A 101 12.76 -5.49 -20.12
C LEU A 101 14.06 -4.87 -20.66
N GLY A 102 15.04 -5.68 -21.08
CA GLY A 102 16.29 -5.20 -21.67
C GLY A 102 17.40 -4.91 -20.67
N GLY A 103 17.23 -5.34 -19.42
CA GLY A 103 18.20 -5.20 -18.33
C GLY A 103 18.20 -3.82 -17.67
N TRP A 104 18.94 -3.70 -16.57
CA TRP A 104 19.13 -2.43 -15.86
C TRP A 104 20.62 -2.05 -15.91
N PRO A 105 21.00 -0.90 -16.51
CA PRO A 105 22.40 -0.48 -16.61
C PRO A 105 23.20 -0.53 -15.30
N ALA A 106 22.57 -0.19 -14.16
CA ALA A 106 23.22 -0.22 -12.86
C ALA A 106 23.60 -1.64 -12.38
N VAL A 107 22.86 -2.65 -12.83
CA VAL A 107 23.08 -4.07 -12.47
C VAL A 107 24.03 -4.74 -13.46
N VAL A 108 23.85 -4.46 -14.75
CA VAL A 108 24.61 -5.09 -15.84
C VAL A 108 25.98 -4.41 -16.03
N GLY A 109 26.08 -3.12 -15.71
CA GLY A 109 27.32 -2.35 -15.80
C GLY A 109 27.70 -2.01 -17.25
N THR A 110 29.00 -1.97 -17.53
CA THR A 110 29.56 -1.50 -18.80
C THR A 110 29.22 -2.39 -20.00
N SER A 111 28.77 -3.62 -19.77
CA SER A 111 28.32 -4.54 -20.83
C SER A 111 26.87 -4.30 -21.26
N TRP A 112 26.13 -3.44 -20.55
CA TRP A 112 24.75 -3.15 -20.89
C TRP A 112 24.65 -2.47 -22.25
N ARG A 113 23.68 -2.91 -23.04
CA ARG A 113 23.34 -2.29 -24.32
C ARG A 113 21.85 -2.00 -24.34
N PRO A 114 21.43 -0.89 -24.97
CA PRO A 114 20.01 -0.62 -25.18
C PRO A 114 19.34 -1.80 -25.89
N PRO A 115 18.12 -2.18 -25.45
CA PRO A 115 17.36 -3.18 -26.18
C PRO A 115 17.04 -2.69 -27.61
N PRO A 116 16.80 -3.62 -28.56
CA PRO A 116 16.62 -3.26 -29.97
C PRO A 116 15.24 -2.62 -30.27
N TYR A 117 14.41 -2.37 -29.26
CA TYR A 117 13.11 -1.73 -29.40
C TYR A 117 13.16 -0.27 -28.91
N PRO A 118 12.30 0.60 -29.46
CA PRO A 118 12.20 2.00 -29.04
C PRO A 118 11.82 2.16 -27.56
N LEU A 119 12.17 3.31 -26.97
CA LEU A 119 11.89 3.63 -25.57
C LEU A 119 10.38 3.58 -25.26
N GLU A 120 9.55 4.00 -26.20
CA GLU A 120 8.09 4.01 -26.11
C GLU A 120 7.53 2.61 -25.89
N VAL A 121 8.16 1.59 -26.48
CA VAL A 121 7.79 0.18 -26.27
C VAL A 121 8.15 -0.25 -24.85
N LEU A 122 9.30 0.17 -24.33
CA LEU A 122 9.69 -0.11 -22.95
C LEU A 122 8.71 0.54 -21.96
N LEU A 123 8.41 1.83 -22.15
CA LEU A 123 7.45 2.57 -21.33
C LEU A 123 6.05 1.95 -21.40
N GLY A 124 5.61 1.56 -22.59
CA GLY A 124 4.34 0.87 -22.80
C GLY A 124 4.27 -0.48 -22.09
N ARG A 125 5.36 -1.26 -22.07
CA ARG A 125 5.43 -2.53 -21.33
C ARG A 125 5.47 -2.33 -19.82
N LEU A 126 6.29 -1.39 -19.33
CA LEU A 126 6.34 -1.03 -17.92
C LEU A 126 4.95 -0.65 -17.41
N ARG A 127 4.22 0.18 -18.17
CA ARG A 127 2.88 0.58 -17.79
C ARG A 127 1.85 -0.54 -17.97
N GLY A 128 1.82 -1.19 -19.12
CA GLY A 128 0.77 -2.15 -19.48
C GLY A 128 0.89 -3.52 -18.79
N GLU A 129 2.10 -4.00 -18.55
CA GLU A 129 2.32 -5.32 -17.94
C GLU A 129 2.56 -5.24 -16.43
N TYR A 130 3.16 -4.16 -15.94
CA TYR A 130 3.61 -4.04 -14.55
C TYR A 130 2.99 -2.86 -13.80
N ASN A 131 2.14 -2.05 -14.44
CA ASN A 131 1.55 -0.84 -13.87
C ASN A 131 2.57 0.20 -13.35
N VAL A 132 3.78 0.20 -13.91
CA VAL A 132 4.86 1.13 -13.54
C VAL A 132 4.82 2.35 -14.46
N GLY A 133 4.55 3.53 -13.89
CA GLY A 133 4.61 4.81 -14.59
C GLY A 133 6.02 5.41 -14.54
N VAL A 134 6.58 5.76 -15.70
CA VAL A 134 7.91 6.38 -15.80
C VAL A 134 7.84 7.47 -16.87
N LEU A 135 8.25 8.70 -16.52
CA LEU A 135 8.14 9.93 -17.32
C LEU A 135 6.70 10.38 -17.60
N MET A 136 5.85 9.48 -18.07
CA MET A 136 4.43 9.67 -18.31
C MET A 136 3.64 8.59 -17.57
N GLU A 137 2.61 9.00 -16.86
CA GLU A 137 1.64 8.11 -16.24
C GLU A 137 0.36 8.18 -17.04
N GLN A 138 -0.12 7.02 -17.50
CA GLN A 138 -1.31 6.93 -18.35
C GLN A 138 -2.29 5.96 -17.71
N TRP A 139 -3.53 6.35 -17.46
CA TRP A 139 -4.57 5.43 -16.98
C TRP A 139 -5.87 5.63 -17.72
N VAL A 140 -6.79 4.70 -17.54
CA VAL A 140 -8.15 4.81 -18.06
C VAL A 140 -9.05 5.16 -16.89
N GLY A 141 -9.67 6.33 -16.96
CA GLY A 141 -10.56 6.85 -15.92
C GLY A 141 -11.78 7.57 -16.51
N PRO A 142 -12.77 7.93 -15.68
CA PRO A 142 -13.95 8.64 -16.12
C PRO A 142 -13.59 10.01 -16.72
N ASP A 143 -14.31 10.42 -17.76
CA ASP A 143 -14.19 11.79 -18.30
C ASP A 143 -14.86 12.80 -17.35
N ASP A 144 -14.10 13.82 -16.92
CA ASP A 144 -14.58 14.91 -16.06
C ASP A 144 -15.78 15.65 -16.65
N LYS A 145 -15.90 15.67 -17.99
CA LYS A 145 -17.01 16.30 -18.72
C LYS A 145 -18.17 15.34 -18.99
N ASN A 146 -17.95 14.04 -18.91
CA ASN A 146 -18.97 13.02 -19.12
C ASN A 146 -18.64 11.73 -18.33
N SER A 147 -19.13 11.64 -17.11
CA SER A 147 -18.88 10.51 -16.20
C SER A 147 -19.45 9.16 -16.66
N SER A 148 -20.17 9.11 -17.80
CA SER A 148 -20.68 7.87 -18.38
C SER A 148 -19.69 7.19 -19.33
N VAL A 149 -18.57 7.84 -19.66
CA VAL A 149 -17.52 7.28 -20.53
C VAL A 149 -16.15 7.35 -19.84
N ASN A 150 -15.24 6.48 -20.27
CA ASN A 150 -13.84 6.51 -19.84
C ASN A 150 -12.95 7.03 -20.96
N ILE A 151 -11.88 7.73 -20.58
CA ILE A 151 -10.85 8.26 -21.49
C ILE A 151 -9.46 7.87 -20.98
N LEU A 152 -8.46 8.01 -21.85
CA LEU A 152 -7.06 8.00 -21.44
C LEU A 152 -6.77 9.33 -20.72
N GLN A 153 -6.22 9.25 -19.52
CA GLN A 153 -5.79 10.37 -18.69
C GLN A 153 -4.27 10.27 -18.45
#